data_AF-A0A3B4ZAM0-F1
#
_entry.id   AF-A0A3B4ZAM0-F1
#
_cell.length_a   1.000
_cell.length_b   1.000
_cell.length_c   1.000
_cell.angle_alpha   90.00
_cell.angle_beta   90.00
_cell.angle_gamma   90.00
#
_symmetry.space_group_name_H-M   'P 1'
#
loop_
_entity.id
_entity.type
_entity.pdbx_description
1 polymer ?
#
loop_
_entity_poly.entity_id
_entity_poly.type
_entity_poly.pdbx_seq_one_letter_code
_entity_poly.pdbx_strand_id
1 'polypeptide(L)'
;PSTKENTHEHGLERGFRCKVPQEALLKLLAGLEGQQSEQVVDDISPGWCVGMDCCVIPLRHGGLSLVQTTDFFYPLVEDPYMMGRIACANVLSDLYAMGITECDNMLMLLSVSQKMNDKDREKVMPLMIRGFRDAAEEGGTSVTGGQTVINPWIIVGGVASVVCQPNEFIMPDGAVPGDVLVLTKPLGTQVAVNAHQWLDQPERWNKIKLVVTKEEVKEAYQEAMFSMATLNRTAAGLMHKFQAHAATDVTGFGLLGHANNLAAQQRNEVAFVIHNLPIIAKMTAISKACGNVFNLVQGTSAETSGGLLVCLPREQAAKFCSEMKSQSSGAGGQGASGGAWIIGIVEKGDRRARIIDKPRIIEVPPRGSQAANQDNSSTSPDPNPNLS
;
A
#
# COMPACT_ATOMS: atom_id res chain seq x y z
N PRO A 1 0.95 0.34 -37.42
CA PRO A 1 0.40 -0.57 -36.39
C PRO A 1 1.13 -0.35 -35.06
N SER A 2 0.55 0.47 -34.17
CA SER A 2 1.12 0.79 -32.87
C SER A 2 1.19 -0.48 -32.01
N THR A 3 2.40 -1.01 -31.80
CA THR A 3 2.69 -1.97 -30.73
C THR A 3 2.47 -1.22 -29.41
N LYS A 4 1.26 -1.29 -28.84
CA LYS A 4 1.03 -0.85 -27.47
C LYS A 4 1.75 -1.86 -26.57
N GLU A 5 2.87 -1.44 -25.99
CA GLU A 5 3.64 -2.20 -25.00
C GLU A 5 2.85 -2.22 -23.68
N ASN A 6 1.72 -2.96 -23.64
CA ASN A 6 0.75 -2.93 -22.54
C ASN A 6 0.77 -4.25 -21.75
N THR A 7 1.12 -4.18 -20.46
CA THR A 7 1.12 -5.34 -19.54
C THR A 7 -0.28 -5.88 -19.24
N HIS A 8 -1.33 -5.07 -19.40
CA HIS A 8 -2.69 -5.43 -18.99
C HIS A 8 -3.35 -6.51 -19.85
N GLU A 9 -2.99 -6.63 -21.12
CA GLU A 9 -3.52 -7.68 -22.01
C GLU A 9 -3.09 -9.09 -21.58
N HIS A 10 -2.15 -9.16 -20.64
CA HIS A 10 -1.52 -10.37 -20.15
C HIS A 10 -1.83 -10.67 -18.67
N GLY A 11 -2.79 -9.96 -18.05
CA GLY A 11 -3.28 -10.20 -16.68
C GLY A 11 -4.65 -10.89 -16.61
N LEU A 12 -5.22 -10.97 -15.40
CA LEU A 12 -6.59 -11.47 -15.14
C LEU A 12 -7.67 -10.62 -15.84
N GLU A 13 -8.80 -11.24 -16.19
CA GLU A 13 -9.94 -10.53 -16.76
C GLU A 13 -10.54 -9.48 -15.80
N ARG A 14 -11.01 -8.37 -16.39
CA ARG A 14 -11.22 -7.07 -15.77
C ARG A 14 -12.33 -7.06 -14.70
N GLY A 15 -11.97 -6.71 -13.46
CA GLY A 15 -12.90 -6.48 -12.34
C GLY A 15 -12.92 -7.57 -11.27
N PHE A 16 -12.13 -8.63 -11.43
CA PHE A 16 -11.97 -9.67 -10.42
C PHE A 16 -10.93 -9.27 -9.36
N ARG A 17 -11.27 -9.48 -8.08
CA ARG A 17 -10.29 -9.49 -6.99
C ARG A 17 -9.44 -10.75 -7.14
N CYS A 18 -8.11 -10.61 -7.15
CA CYS A 18 -7.20 -11.74 -7.33
C CYS A 18 -6.89 -12.49 -6.02
N LYS A 19 -6.94 -11.82 -4.87
CA LYS A 19 -6.76 -12.46 -3.56
C LYS A 19 -8.00 -13.29 -3.23
N VAL A 20 -7.77 -14.53 -2.76
CA VAL A 20 -8.83 -15.39 -2.22
C VAL A 20 -9.53 -14.64 -1.07
N PRO A 21 -10.87 -14.61 -1.03
CA PRO A 21 -11.59 -13.94 0.06
C PRO A 21 -11.13 -14.46 1.42
N GLN A 22 -10.96 -13.55 2.38
CA GLN A 22 -10.34 -13.85 3.67
C GLN A 22 -10.97 -15.06 4.38
N GLU A 23 -12.30 -15.13 4.45
CA GLU A 23 -12.99 -16.25 5.11
C GLU A 23 -12.67 -17.60 4.44
N ALA A 24 -12.55 -17.62 3.11
CA ALA A 24 -12.17 -18.83 2.37
C ALA A 24 -10.68 -19.16 2.57
N LEU A 25 -9.82 -18.15 2.61
CA LEU A 25 -8.39 -18.32 2.88
C LEU A 25 -8.15 -18.96 4.25
N LEU A 26 -8.76 -18.43 5.32
CA LEU A 26 -8.62 -18.98 6.67
C LEU A 26 -9.05 -20.45 6.74
N LYS A 27 -10.16 -20.81 6.08
CA LYS A 27 -10.62 -22.22 6.00
C LYS A 27 -9.63 -23.13 5.28
N LEU A 28 -8.97 -22.65 4.22
CA LEU A 28 -7.96 -23.42 3.48
C LEU A 28 -6.66 -23.59 4.28
N LEU A 29 -6.31 -22.59 5.09
CA LEU A 29 -5.08 -22.58 5.90
C LEU A 29 -5.19 -23.37 7.21
N ALA A 30 -6.40 -23.78 7.61
CA ALA A 30 -6.63 -24.59 8.82
C ALA A 30 -5.78 -25.88 8.87
N GLY A 31 -5.37 -26.42 7.72
CA GLY A 31 -4.47 -27.58 7.64
C GLY A 31 -3.04 -27.32 8.14
N LEU A 32 -2.63 -26.06 8.31
CA LEU A 32 -1.31 -25.65 8.81
C LEU A 32 -1.26 -25.48 10.33
N GLU A 33 -2.43 -25.37 11.00
CA GLU A 33 -2.53 -25.07 12.43
C GLU A 33 -1.96 -26.18 13.34
N GLY A 34 -1.77 -27.40 12.81
CA GLY A 34 -1.26 -28.56 13.55
C GLY A 34 0.26 -28.76 13.57
N GLN A 35 1.07 -27.87 12.98
CA GLN A 35 2.55 -28.02 12.92
C GLN A 35 3.32 -27.17 13.94
N GLN A 36 2.66 -26.52 14.90
CA GLN A 36 3.34 -25.80 15.97
C GLN A 36 4.09 -26.79 16.88
N SER A 37 5.41 -26.86 16.73
CA SER A 37 6.27 -27.76 17.51
C SER A 37 6.24 -27.41 19.01
N GLU A 38 6.12 -28.42 19.87
CA GLU A 38 6.22 -28.40 21.35
C GLU A 38 7.57 -27.90 21.92
N GLN A 39 8.35 -27.11 21.18
CA GLN A 39 9.68 -26.66 21.59
C GLN A 39 9.80 -25.14 21.66
N VAL A 40 9.15 -24.52 22.65
CA VAL A 40 9.69 -23.33 23.32
C VAL A 40 9.29 -23.42 24.80
N VAL A 41 10.28 -23.74 25.64
CA VAL A 41 10.24 -23.54 27.09
C VAL A 41 10.78 -22.13 27.33
N ASP A 42 10.10 -21.38 28.21
CA ASP A 42 10.32 -19.98 28.60
C ASP A 42 9.51 -18.91 27.84
N ASP A 43 9.10 -17.90 28.61
CA ASP A 43 8.03 -16.89 28.47
C ASP A 43 8.13 -15.92 27.27
N ILE A 44 8.73 -16.35 26.15
CA ILE A 44 8.87 -15.58 24.91
C ILE A 44 8.16 -16.32 23.78
N SER A 45 6.84 -16.11 23.77
CA SER A 45 5.90 -16.08 22.65
C SER A 45 5.85 -17.29 21.69
N PRO A 46 4.68 -17.93 21.50
CA PRO A 46 4.49 -18.89 20.43
C PRO A 46 4.85 -18.20 19.10
N GLY A 47 5.69 -18.86 18.29
CA GLY A 47 6.09 -18.35 16.98
C GLY A 47 4.85 -17.88 16.22
N TRP A 48 4.80 -16.58 15.92
CA TRP A 48 3.65 -15.97 15.30
C TRP A 48 3.57 -16.46 13.85
N CYS A 49 2.84 -17.55 13.68
CA CYS A 49 2.53 -18.20 12.42
C CYS A 49 1.26 -17.60 11.80
N VAL A 50 1.15 -17.77 10.48
CA VAL A 50 -0.03 -17.57 9.60
C VAL A 50 -1.12 -16.65 10.17
N GLY A 51 -1.19 -15.40 9.70
CA GLY A 51 -2.26 -14.47 10.07
C GLY A 51 -1.85 -12.99 10.10
N MET A 52 -0.53 -12.73 10.16
CA MET A 52 0.07 -11.39 10.14
C MET A 52 0.78 -11.11 8.80
N ASP A 53 1.19 -9.86 8.62
CA ASP A 53 1.89 -9.38 7.42
C ASP A 53 3.25 -10.09 7.22
N CYS A 54 3.94 -10.46 8.31
CA CYS A 54 5.18 -11.23 8.27
C CYS A 54 5.13 -12.41 9.25
N CYS A 55 5.95 -13.44 8.99
CA CYS A 55 6.32 -14.38 10.05
C CYS A 55 7.48 -13.80 10.88
N VAL A 56 7.53 -14.13 12.18
CA VAL A 56 8.67 -13.84 13.06
C VAL A 56 9.12 -15.14 13.69
N ILE A 57 10.33 -15.58 13.34
CA ILE A 57 10.86 -16.90 13.71
C ILE A 57 12.16 -16.70 14.50
N PRO A 58 12.18 -16.99 15.82
CA PRO A 58 13.40 -16.97 16.61
C PRO A 58 14.45 -17.92 16.02
N LEU A 59 15.66 -17.43 15.82
CA LEU A 59 16.76 -18.22 15.30
C LEU A 59 17.45 -19.01 16.42
N ARG A 60 18.10 -20.11 16.02
CA ARG A 60 18.96 -20.90 16.93
C ARG A 60 20.19 -20.11 17.41
N HIS A 61 20.52 -19.02 16.72
CA HIS A 61 21.62 -18.14 17.06
C HIS A 61 21.11 -16.99 17.93
N GLY A 62 21.78 -16.76 19.07
CA GLY A 62 21.25 -16.01 20.20
C GLY A 62 20.74 -14.60 19.85
N GLY A 63 19.51 -14.33 20.26
CA GLY A 63 18.90 -13.00 20.22
C GLY A 63 18.47 -12.50 18.84
N LEU A 64 18.49 -13.33 17.81
CA LEU A 64 18.09 -12.96 16.45
C LEU A 64 16.76 -13.63 16.07
N SER A 65 15.98 -12.94 15.25
CA SER A 65 14.77 -13.48 14.62
C SER A 65 14.84 -13.30 13.10
N LEU A 66 14.42 -14.32 12.36
CA LEU A 66 14.11 -14.18 10.95
C LEU A 66 12.71 -13.59 10.80
N VAL A 67 12.62 -12.48 10.07
CA VAL A 67 11.35 -11.89 9.65
C VAL A 67 11.27 -11.97 8.13
N GLN A 68 10.17 -12.54 7.64
CA GLN A 68 10.02 -12.82 6.21
C GLN A 68 8.56 -12.68 5.77
N THR A 69 8.38 -12.20 4.54
CA THR A 69 7.10 -12.12 3.84
C THR A 69 7.22 -12.58 2.39
N THR A 70 6.09 -12.90 1.77
CA THR A 70 5.94 -13.12 0.33
C THR A 70 4.62 -12.52 -0.15
N ASP A 71 4.64 -11.80 -1.26
CA ASP A 71 3.42 -11.38 -1.95
C ASP A 71 3.64 -11.37 -3.47
N PHE A 72 2.55 -11.53 -4.22
CA PHE A 72 2.54 -11.42 -5.67
C PHE A 72 1.17 -11.00 -6.16
N PHE A 73 1.14 -10.38 -7.32
CA PHE A 73 -0.10 -10.03 -7.99
C PHE A 73 0.10 -9.90 -9.50
N TYR A 74 -0.98 -9.54 -10.17
CA TYR A 74 -1.05 -9.44 -11.63
C TYR A 74 -0.89 -7.98 -12.08
N PRO A 75 -0.43 -7.73 -13.31
CA PRO A 75 -0.23 -6.36 -13.78
C PRO A 75 -1.47 -5.47 -13.65
N LEU A 76 -1.26 -4.32 -13.03
CA LEU A 76 -2.30 -3.34 -12.69
C LEU A 76 -2.06 -1.94 -13.27
N VAL A 77 -0.88 -1.69 -13.84
CA VAL A 77 -0.56 -0.46 -14.57
C VAL A 77 0.08 -0.83 -15.92
N GLU A 78 -0.20 -0.02 -16.95
CA GLU A 78 0.28 -0.25 -18.32
C GLU A 78 1.81 -0.17 -18.43
N ASP A 79 2.43 0.73 -17.65
CA ASP A 79 3.87 0.96 -17.65
C ASP A 79 4.60 -0.22 -16.96
N PRO A 80 5.40 -1.02 -17.71
CA PRO A 80 6.08 -2.18 -17.15
C PRO A 80 7.11 -1.82 -16.07
N TYR A 81 7.80 -0.69 -16.22
CA TYR A 81 8.80 -0.24 -15.24
C TYR A 81 8.13 0.10 -13.91
N MET A 82 7.06 0.90 -13.97
CA MET A 82 6.29 1.24 -12.77
C MET A 82 5.62 0.01 -12.17
N MET A 83 5.16 -0.93 -12.99
CA MET A 83 4.62 -2.21 -12.52
C MET A 83 5.65 -2.99 -11.68
N GLY A 84 6.90 -3.06 -12.15
CA GLY A 84 8.01 -3.64 -11.40
C GLY A 84 8.28 -2.94 -10.06
N ARG A 85 8.31 -1.60 -10.07
CA ARG A 85 8.46 -0.79 -8.84
C ARG A 85 7.35 -1.06 -7.83
N ILE A 86 6.09 -1.07 -8.29
CA ILE A 86 4.93 -1.33 -7.43
C ILE A 86 4.97 -2.74 -6.84
N ALA A 87 5.40 -3.74 -7.62
CA ALA A 87 5.52 -5.10 -7.13
C ALA A 87 6.57 -5.23 -6.02
N CYS A 88 7.74 -4.63 -6.20
CA CYS A 88 8.77 -4.58 -5.16
C CYS A 88 8.29 -3.82 -3.91
N ALA A 89 7.66 -2.66 -4.10
CA ALA A 89 7.11 -1.86 -3.00
C ALA A 89 6.06 -2.62 -2.18
N ASN A 90 5.20 -3.40 -2.85
CA ASN A 90 4.19 -4.22 -2.19
C ASN A 90 4.84 -5.35 -1.37
N VAL A 91 5.85 -6.04 -1.91
CA VAL A 91 6.56 -7.10 -1.17
C VAL A 91 7.28 -6.55 0.06
N LEU A 92 7.90 -5.38 -0.05
CA LEU A 92 8.57 -4.74 1.09
C LEU A 92 7.59 -4.14 2.11
N SER A 93 6.33 -3.90 1.72
CA SER A 93 5.32 -3.23 2.54
C SER A 93 5.06 -3.95 3.86
N ASP A 94 5.03 -5.29 3.85
CA ASP A 94 4.79 -6.08 5.06
C ASP A 94 5.94 -5.98 6.07
N LEU A 95 7.20 -5.93 5.61
CA LEU A 95 8.35 -5.69 6.51
C LEU A 95 8.24 -4.30 7.15
N TYR A 96 7.83 -3.30 6.36
CA TYR A 96 7.61 -1.95 6.84
C TYR A 96 6.45 -1.86 7.83
N ALA A 97 5.41 -2.70 7.71
CA ALA A 97 4.32 -2.80 8.68
C ALA A 97 4.80 -3.30 10.05
N MET A 98 5.88 -4.09 10.09
CA MET A 98 6.55 -4.52 11.32
C MET A 98 7.54 -3.47 11.86
N GLY A 99 7.60 -2.27 11.28
CA GLY A 99 8.54 -1.21 11.68
C GLY A 99 9.99 -1.46 11.24
N ILE A 100 10.25 -2.50 10.44
CA ILE A 100 11.61 -2.83 10.02
C ILE A 100 11.99 -1.99 8.80
N THR A 101 13.08 -1.22 8.88
CA THR A 101 13.50 -0.34 7.77
C THR A 101 14.49 -0.96 6.80
N GLU A 102 15.11 -2.07 7.19
CA GLU A 102 16.15 -2.77 6.44
C GLU A 102 15.64 -4.10 5.87
N CYS A 103 16.21 -4.52 4.75
CA CYS A 103 15.91 -5.81 4.13
C CYS A 103 17.23 -6.44 3.70
N ASP A 104 17.61 -7.56 4.30
CA ASP A 104 18.89 -8.21 3.99
C ASP A 104 18.89 -8.80 2.58
N ASN A 105 17.75 -9.35 2.15
CA ASN A 105 17.68 -10.06 0.88
C ASN A 105 16.27 -10.06 0.27
N MET A 106 16.21 -9.87 -1.06
CA MET A 106 15.00 -10.11 -1.84
C MET A 106 15.17 -11.25 -2.86
N LEU A 107 14.09 -12.00 -3.07
CA LEU A 107 13.93 -12.90 -4.22
C LEU A 107 12.78 -12.40 -5.10
N MET A 108 12.91 -12.51 -6.41
CA MET A 108 11.85 -12.11 -7.35
C MET A 108 11.06 -13.32 -7.85
N LEU A 109 9.74 -13.24 -7.77
CA LEU A 109 8.81 -14.22 -8.34
C LEU A 109 8.20 -13.61 -9.61
N LEU A 110 8.48 -14.22 -10.76
CA LEU A 110 8.04 -13.71 -12.05
C LEU A 110 7.38 -14.81 -12.87
N SER A 111 6.35 -14.47 -13.63
CA SER A 111 5.89 -15.30 -14.74
C SER A 111 5.73 -14.49 -16.01
N VAL A 112 6.02 -15.16 -17.13
CA VAL A 112 5.85 -14.60 -18.47
C VAL A 112 4.57 -15.18 -19.07
N SER A 113 3.74 -14.31 -19.65
CA SER A 113 2.48 -14.76 -20.26
C SER A 113 2.74 -15.64 -21.50
N GLN A 114 2.03 -16.76 -21.58
CA GLN A 114 1.98 -17.62 -22.77
C GLN A 114 1.50 -16.88 -24.02
N LYS A 115 0.70 -15.82 -23.86
CA LYS A 115 0.16 -15.02 -24.97
C LYS A 115 1.12 -13.94 -25.47
N MET A 116 2.21 -13.68 -24.75
CA MET A 116 3.19 -12.64 -25.08
C MET A 116 4.20 -13.18 -26.10
N ASN A 117 4.27 -12.53 -27.26
CA ASN A 117 5.26 -12.85 -28.29
C ASN A 117 6.68 -12.47 -27.81
N ASP A 118 7.70 -13.03 -28.45
CA ASP A 118 9.09 -12.87 -28.01
C ASP A 118 9.57 -11.41 -28.05
N LYS A 119 9.13 -10.63 -29.04
CA LYS A 119 9.49 -9.21 -29.18
C LYS A 119 8.96 -8.36 -28.02
N ASP A 120 7.71 -8.59 -27.61
CA ASP A 120 7.11 -7.88 -26.49
C ASP A 120 7.74 -8.35 -25.17
N ARG A 121 8.04 -9.65 -25.05
CA ARG A 121 8.74 -10.23 -23.89
C ARG A 121 10.11 -9.61 -23.66
N GLU A 122 10.91 -9.48 -24.72
CA GLU A 122 12.26 -8.88 -24.68
C GLU A 122 12.26 -7.39 -24.33
N LYS A 123 11.11 -6.71 -24.40
CA LYS A 123 10.97 -5.31 -24.04
C LYS A 123 10.33 -5.10 -22.67
N VAL A 124 9.18 -5.74 -22.45
CA VAL A 124 8.34 -5.56 -21.26
C VAL A 124 9.01 -6.16 -20.03
N MET A 125 9.55 -7.39 -20.14
CA MET A 125 10.13 -8.07 -18.97
C MET A 125 11.38 -7.34 -18.44
N PRO A 126 12.35 -6.90 -19.26
CA PRO A 126 13.51 -6.16 -18.74
C PRO A 126 13.16 -4.83 -18.07
N LEU A 127 12.13 -4.12 -18.56
CA LEU A 127 11.64 -2.90 -17.92
C LEU A 127 11.04 -3.19 -16.54
N MET A 128 10.23 -4.24 -16.44
CA MET A 128 9.64 -4.67 -15.17
C MET A 128 10.69 -5.11 -14.16
N ILE A 129 11.68 -5.89 -14.59
CA ILE A 129 12.81 -6.31 -13.74
C ILE A 129 13.63 -5.09 -13.29
N ARG A 130 13.86 -4.13 -14.19
CA ARG A 130 14.57 -2.88 -13.87
C ARG A 130 13.82 -2.08 -12.80
N GLY A 131 12.50 -1.92 -12.96
CA GLY A 131 11.67 -1.24 -11.97
C GLY A 131 11.71 -1.92 -10.61
N PHE A 132 11.61 -3.25 -10.58
CA PHE A 132 11.72 -4.02 -9.33
C PHE A 132 13.08 -3.80 -8.65
N ARG A 133 14.17 -3.89 -9.41
CA ARG A 133 15.53 -3.68 -8.92
C ARG A 133 15.74 -2.26 -8.38
N ASP A 134 15.30 -1.24 -9.11
CA ASP A 134 15.51 0.16 -8.71
C ASP A 134 14.73 0.48 -7.42
N ALA A 135 13.54 -0.10 -7.22
CA ALA A 135 12.80 0.01 -5.96
C ALA A 135 13.48 -0.77 -4.81
N ALA A 136 14.07 -1.94 -5.08
CA ALA A 136 14.85 -2.68 -4.09
C ALA A 136 16.08 -1.87 -3.63
N GLU A 137 16.78 -1.22 -4.57
CA GLU A 137 17.93 -0.36 -4.29
C GLU A 137 17.52 0.86 -3.44
N GLU A 138 16.39 1.50 -3.73
CA GLU A 138 15.81 2.54 -2.87
C GLU A 138 15.47 2.02 -1.46
N GLY A 139 15.02 0.77 -1.37
CA GLY A 139 14.80 0.04 -0.13
C GLY A 139 16.08 -0.33 0.64
N GLY A 140 17.26 -0.09 0.07
CA GLY A 140 18.55 -0.45 0.66
C GLY A 140 18.90 -1.92 0.52
N THR A 141 18.27 -2.65 -0.41
CA THR A 141 18.44 -4.09 -0.59
C THR A 141 18.72 -4.45 -2.06
N SER A 142 18.91 -5.73 -2.32
CA SER A 142 19.16 -6.24 -3.67
C SER A 142 18.40 -7.54 -3.92
N VAL A 143 18.12 -7.80 -5.20
CA VAL A 143 17.53 -9.05 -5.65
C VAL A 143 18.67 -10.02 -5.99
N THR A 144 18.83 -11.08 -5.20
CA THR A 144 19.95 -12.03 -5.36
C THR A 144 19.55 -13.32 -6.07
N GLY A 145 18.25 -13.51 -6.31
CA GLY A 145 17.73 -14.70 -6.96
C GLY A 145 16.23 -14.59 -7.21
N GLY A 146 15.63 -15.70 -7.62
CA GLY A 146 14.22 -15.75 -7.94
C GLY A 146 13.86 -16.92 -8.83
N GLN A 147 12.61 -16.97 -9.24
CA GLN A 147 12.10 -17.97 -10.17
C GLN A 147 11.28 -17.28 -11.25
N THR A 148 11.52 -17.67 -12.50
CA THR A 148 10.73 -17.22 -13.66
C THR A 148 10.11 -18.42 -14.36
N VAL A 149 8.78 -18.38 -14.58
CA VAL A 149 8.04 -19.48 -15.23
C VAL A 149 7.15 -18.97 -16.36
N ILE A 150 6.75 -19.87 -17.27
CA ILE A 150 5.70 -19.58 -18.26
C ILE A 150 4.34 -19.84 -17.61
N ASN A 151 3.41 -18.89 -17.70
CA ASN A 151 2.07 -18.98 -17.12
C ASN A 151 1.05 -18.29 -18.05
N PRO A 152 -0.26 -18.61 -18.03
CA PRO A 152 -1.23 -17.88 -18.86
C PRO A 152 -1.22 -16.37 -18.62
N TRP A 153 -0.97 -15.95 -17.37
CA TRP A 153 -0.89 -14.55 -16.96
C TRP A 153 0.51 -14.17 -16.47
N ILE A 154 0.86 -12.89 -16.58
CA ILE A 154 2.03 -12.33 -15.89
C ILE A 154 1.73 -12.31 -14.38
N ILE A 155 2.67 -12.81 -13.60
CA ILE A 155 2.70 -12.71 -12.14
C ILE A 155 3.99 -11.97 -11.82
N VAL A 156 3.91 -11.00 -10.92
CA VAL A 156 5.06 -10.28 -10.42
C VAL A 156 4.92 -10.15 -8.91
N GLY A 157 6.01 -10.44 -8.21
CA GLY A 157 6.05 -10.46 -6.76
C GLY A 157 7.43 -10.87 -6.29
N GLY A 158 7.51 -11.32 -5.05
CA GLY A 158 8.79 -11.63 -4.45
C GLY A 158 8.69 -12.02 -2.99
N VAL A 159 9.87 -12.18 -2.42
CA VAL A 159 10.09 -12.49 -1.01
C VAL A 159 11.03 -11.44 -0.47
N ALA A 160 10.74 -10.88 0.70
CA ALA A 160 11.64 -10.02 1.44
C ALA A 160 11.99 -10.69 2.77
N SER A 161 13.26 -10.68 3.13
CA SER A 161 13.77 -11.36 4.33
C SER A 161 14.79 -10.50 5.05
N VAL A 162 14.74 -10.55 6.37
CA VAL A 162 15.67 -9.83 7.26
C VAL A 162 15.89 -10.63 8.53
N VAL A 163 17.12 -10.62 9.03
CA VAL A 163 17.49 -11.14 10.33
C VAL A 163 17.73 -9.96 11.25
N CYS A 164 16.90 -9.83 12.28
CA CYS A 164 16.89 -8.65 13.13
C CYS A 164 16.82 -9.00 14.62
N GLN A 165 17.21 -8.03 15.44
CA GLN A 165 17.09 -8.04 16.89
C GLN A 165 15.68 -7.63 17.33
N PRO A 166 15.24 -8.01 18.55
CA PRO A 166 13.92 -7.69 19.07
C PRO A 166 13.54 -6.20 19.11
N ASN A 167 14.51 -5.29 19.11
CA ASN A 167 14.28 -3.85 19.13
C ASN A 167 14.14 -3.23 17.72
N GLU A 168 14.40 -3.98 16.65
CA GLU A 168 14.34 -3.50 15.28
C GLU A 168 12.95 -3.68 14.65
N PHE A 169 12.10 -4.51 15.25
CA PHE A 169 10.71 -4.70 14.84
C PHE A 169 9.73 -4.32 15.96
N ILE A 170 8.53 -3.95 15.57
CA ILE A 170 7.41 -3.60 16.44
C ILE A 170 6.36 -4.69 16.28
N MET A 171 6.01 -5.35 17.37
CA MET A 171 4.95 -6.36 17.36
C MET A 171 3.58 -5.69 17.13
N PRO A 172 2.74 -6.21 16.21
CA PRO A 172 1.51 -5.56 15.79
C PRO A 172 0.32 -5.85 16.74
N ASP A 173 0.55 -5.85 18.05
CA ASP A 173 -0.40 -6.34 19.05
C ASP A 173 -0.54 -5.44 20.30
N GLY A 174 0.09 -4.26 20.28
CA GLY A 174 0.28 -3.41 21.45
C GLY A 174 -0.68 -2.23 21.60
N ALA A 175 -1.69 -2.07 20.74
CA ALA A 175 -2.59 -0.91 20.77
C ALA A 175 -3.35 -0.79 22.10
N VAL A 176 -3.57 0.44 22.56
CA VAL A 176 -4.27 0.74 23.82
C VAL A 176 -5.44 1.71 23.61
N PRO A 177 -6.48 1.68 24.47
CA PRO A 177 -7.54 2.68 24.42
C PRO A 177 -6.98 4.10 24.54
N GLY A 178 -7.39 4.99 23.64
CA GLY A 178 -6.89 6.37 23.58
C GLY A 178 -5.91 6.63 22.44
N ASP A 179 -5.28 5.58 21.90
CA ASP A 179 -4.50 5.67 20.66
C ASP A 179 -5.34 6.23 19.51
N VAL A 180 -4.64 6.71 18.49
CA VAL A 180 -5.26 7.14 17.23
C VAL A 180 -4.76 6.30 16.07
N LEU A 181 -5.61 6.17 15.06
CA LEU A 181 -5.32 5.44 13.83
C LEU A 181 -4.79 6.42 12.79
N VAL A 182 -3.59 6.16 12.28
CA VAL A 182 -2.93 6.98 11.25
C VAL A 182 -2.78 6.15 9.97
N LEU A 183 -3.21 6.70 8.84
CA LEU A 183 -3.03 6.08 7.51
C LEU A 183 -2.00 6.88 6.69
N THR A 184 -1.03 6.22 6.06
CA THR A 184 0.11 6.88 5.41
C THR A 184 0.04 7.02 3.89
N LYS A 185 -0.99 6.47 3.25
CA LYS A 185 -1.29 6.69 1.82
C LYS A 185 -2.80 6.84 1.61
N PRO A 186 -3.23 7.58 0.59
CA PRO A 186 -4.65 7.69 0.26
C PRO A 186 -5.21 6.37 -0.29
N LEU A 187 -6.50 6.16 -0.10
CA LEU A 187 -7.27 5.03 -0.63
C LEU A 187 -7.76 5.31 -2.06
N GLY A 188 -8.24 4.26 -2.73
CA GLY A 188 -8.92 4.34 -4.01
C GLY A 188 -8.06 3.95 -5.21
N THR A 189 -6.95 3.25 -5.01
CA THR A 189 -6.04 2.84 -6.08
C THR A 189 -6.73 1.92 -7.08
N GLN A 190 -7.56 0.97 -6.61
CA GLN A 190 -8.37 0.11 -7.48
C GLN A 190 -9.33 0.92 -8.35
N VAL A 191 -9.98 1.95 -7.81
CA VAL A 191 -10.92 2.79 -8.57
C VAL A 191 -10.18 3.57 -9.64
N ALA A 192 -9.02 4.15 -9.32
CA ALA A 192 -8.20 4.92 -10.26
C ALA A 192 -7.71 4.06 -11.43
N VAL A 193 -7.17 2.87 -11.14
CA VAL A 193 -6.72 1.91 -12.15
C VAL A 193 -7.87 1.46 -13.06
N ASN A 194 -9.02 1.10 -12.48
CA ASN A 194 -10.18 0.67 -13.28
C ASN A 194 -10.75 1.82 -14.12
N ALA A 195 -10.87 3.03 -13.56
CA ALA A 195 -11.36 4.18 -14.29
C ALA A 195 -10.47 4.50 -15.50
N HIS A 196 -9.14 4.41 -15.34
CA HIS A 196 -8.19 4.58 -16.43
C HIS A 196 -8.40 3.55 -17.54
N GLN A 197 -8.52 2.27 -17.19
CA GLN A 197 -8.81 1.22 -18.16
C GLN A 197 -10.14 1.41 -18.89
N TRP A 198 -11.12 2.04 -18.22
CA TRP A 198 -12.43 2.25 -18.82
C TRP A 198 -12.42 3.35 -19.89
N LEU A 199 -11.38 4.18 -19.97
CA LEU A 199 -11.21 5.16 -21.04
C LEU A 199 -11.24 4.51 -22.44
N ASP A 200 -10.71 3.29 -22.55
CA ASP A 200 -10.69 2.47 -23.77
C ASP A 200 -11.91 1.52 -23.88
N GLN A 201 -12.91 1.66 -23.00
CA GLN A 201 -14.12 0.82 -22.96
C GLN A 201 -15.39 1.68 -22.99
N PRO A 202 -15.96 1.97 -24.18
CA PRO A 202 -17.06 2.92 -24.34
C PRO A 202 -18.24 2.68 -23.39
N GLU A 203 -18.65 1.43 -23.21
CA GLU A 203 -19.75 1.06 -22.32
C GLU A 203 -19.48 1.38 -20.84
N ARG A 204 -18.25 1.13 -20.37
CA ARG A 204 -17.86 1.40 -18.97
C ARG A 204 -17.57 2.88 -18.77
N TRP A 205 -16.92 3.55 -19.72
CA TRP A 205 -16.71 5.00 -19.70
C TRP A 205 -18.03 5.76 -19.60
N ASN A 206 -19.05 5.33 -20.34
CA ASN A 206 -20.38 5.95 -20.32
C ASN A 206 -21.03 5.98 -18.93
N LYS A 207 -20.64 5.09 -18.01
CA LYS A 207 -21.14 5.08 -16.63
C LYS A 207 -20.56 6.19 -15.76
N ILE A 208 -19.34 6.64 -16.06
CA ILE A 208 -18.59 7.57 -15.20
C ILE A 208 -18.32 8.93 -15.86
N LYS A 209 -18.50 9.06 -17.18
CA LYS A 209 -18.24 10.29 -17.95
C LYS A 209 -19.00 11.54 -17.47
N LEU A 210 -20.08 11.38 -16.71
CA LEU A 210 -20.88 12.49 -16.16
C LEU A 210 -20.35 13.00 -14.82
N VAL A 211 -19.45 12.25 -14.16
CA VAL A 211 -18.93 12.58 -12.82
C VAL A 211 -17.43 12.89 -12.81
N VAL A 212 -16.72 12.60 -13.90
CA VAL A 212 -15.27 12.80 -14.02
C VAL A 212 -14.87 13.06 -15.48
N THR A 213 -13.86 13.90 -15.70
CA THR A 213 -13.25 14.11 -17.03
C THR A 213 -12.19 13.06 -17.34
N LYS A 214 -11.74 12.98 -18.60
CA LYS A 214 -10.66 12.05 -18.98
C LYS A 214 -9.33 12.47 -18.35
N GLU A 215 -9.12 13.76 -18.22
CA GLU A 215 -7.93 14.39 -17.65
C GLU A 215 -7.84 14.06 -16.15
N GLU A 216 -8.93 14.26 -15.40
CA GLU A 216 -9.00 13.91 -13.98
C GLU A 216 -8.73 12.41 -13.73
N VAL A 217 -9.21 11.52 -14.62
CA VAL A 217 -8.92 10.08 -14.53
C VAL A 217 -7.44 9.78 -14.77
N LYS A 218 -6.79 10.46 -15.72
CA LYS A 218 -5.36 10.29 -15.98
C LYS A 218 -4.51 10.80 -14.81
N GLU A 219 -4.86 11.93 -14.24
CA GLU A 219 -4.18 12.48 -13.05
C GLU A 219 -4.34 11.55 -11.85
N ALA A 220 -5.55 11.04 -11.59
CA ALA A 220 -5.79 10.09 -10.50
C ALA A 220 -5.04 8.76 -10.71
N TYR A 221 -4.93 8.29 -11.95
CA TYR A 221 -4.15 7.10 -12.29
C TYR A 221 -2.66 7.30 -12.05
N GLN A 222 -2.10 8.45 -12.45
CA GLN A 222 -0.71 8.80 -12.17
C GLN A 222 -0.46 8.88 -10.67
N GLU A 223 -1.35 9.53 -9.90
CA GLU A 223 -1.24 9.59 -8.45
C GLU A 223 -1.28 8.19 -7.82
N ALA A 224 -2.22 7.35 -8.23
CA ALA A 224 -2.30 5.98 -7.75
C ALA A 224 -1.00 5.21 -8.07
N MET A 225 -0.50 5.31 -9.29
CA MET A 225 0.74 4.65 -9.72
C MET A 225 1.95 5.10 -8.87
N PHE A 226 2.09 6.41 -8.61
CA PHE A 226 3.16 6.92 -7.76
C PHE A 226 2.99 6.55 -6.29
N SER A 227 1.75 6.59 -5.76
CA SER A 227 1.42 6.17 -4.39
C SER A 227 1.78 4.70 -4.16
N MET A 228 1.37 3.83 -5.09
CA MET A 228 1.67 2.39 -5.05
C MET A 228 3.17 2.10 -5.19
N ALA A 229 3.92 2.91 -5.93
CA ALA A 229 5.37 2.73 -6.11
C ALA A 229 6.22 3.32 -4.97
N THR A 230 5.62 4.09 -4.06
CA THR A 230 6.31 4.70 -2.91
C THR A 230 6.51 3.66 -1.81
N LEU A 231 7.74 3.50 -1.32
CA LEU A 231 8.03 2.56 -0.22
C LEU A 231 7.46 3.07 1.12
N ASN A 232 6.97 2.14 1.94
CA ASN A 232 6.56 2.46 3.33
C ASN A 232 7.76 2.60 4.30
N ARG A 233 9.00 2.54 3.81
CA ARG A 233 10.27 2.60 4.59
C ARG A 233 10.34 3.78 5.56
N THR A 234 9.98 4.98 5.09
CA THR A 234 9.98 6.18 5.93
C THR A 234 8.96 6.06 7.07
N ALA A 235 7.77 5.53 6.78
CA ALA A 235 6.74 5.34 7.80
C ALA A 235 7.20 4.32 8.86
N ALA A 236 7.84 3.22 8.45
CA ALA A 236 8.42 2.22 9.36
C ALA A 236 9.47 2.84 10.31
N GLY A 237 10.39 3.66 9.80
CA GLY A 237 11.37 4.33 10.65
C GLY A 237 10.73 5.32 11.64
N LEU A 238 9.69 6.03 11.20
CA LEU A 238 8.96 6.95 12.07
C LEU A 238 8.09 6.23 13.12
N MET A 239 7.68 4.98 12.88
CA MET A 239 6.98 4.19 13.89
C MET A 239 7.82 4.01 15.16
N HIS A 240 9.12 3.72 15.01
CA HIS A 240 10.04 3.64 16.15
C HIS A 240 10.19 5.00 16.85
N LYS A 241 10.44 6.06 16.08
CA LYS A 241 10.63 7.42 16.61
C LYS A 241 9.43 7.93 17.43
N PHE A 242 8.23 7.62 16.97
CA PHE A 242 6.99 8.10 17.56
C PHE A 242 6.24 7.05 18.39
N GLN A 243 6.92 5.93 18.71
CA GLN A 243 6.43 4.89 19.63
C GLN A 243 5.09 4.30 19.18
N ALA A 244 5.02 3.86 17.92
CA ALA A 244 3.86 3.13 17.44
C ALA A 244 3.64 1.85 18.25
N HIS A 245 2.38 1.56 18.53
CA HIS A 245 1.98 0.40 19.33
C HIS A 245 1.62 -0.81 18.49
N ALA A 246 1.15 -0.59 17.26
CA ALA A 246 0.82 -1.64 16.30
C ALA A 246 0.71 -1.03 14.90
N ALA A 247 0.95 -1.81 13.86
CA ALA A 247 0.60 -1.41 12.51
C ALA A 247 0.29 -2.64 11.63
N THR A 248 -0.37 -2.36 10.51
CA THR A 248 -0.53 -3.26 9.36
C THR A 248 -0.45 -2.42 8.10
N ASP A 249 -0.24 -3.02 6.94
CA ASP A 249 -0.43 -2.32 5.68
C ASP A 249 -1.85 -2.50 5.13
N VAL A 250 -2.28 -1.62 4.21
CA VAL A 250 -3.60 -1.69 3.59
C VAL A 250 -3.46 -2.15 2.14
N THR A 251 -3.80 -3.41 1.87
CA THR A 251 -3.73 -4.00 0.52
C THR A 251 -5.07 -4.61 0.09
N GLY A 252 -5.08 -5.88 -0.31
CA GLY A 252 -6.15 -6.48 -1.12
C GLY A 252 -7.50 -6.65 -0.41
N PHE A 253 -7.54 -6.60 0.92
CA PHE A 253 -8.79 -6.68 1.69
C PHE A 253 -9.44 -5.31 1.94
N GLY A 254 -8.75 -4.23 1.55
CA GLY A 254 -9.19 -2.86 1.81
C GLY A 254 -9.03 -2.44 3.27
N LEU A 255 -9.21 -1.14 3.53
CA LEU A 255 -8.97 -0.54 4.84
C LEU A 255 -9.69 -1.29 5.98
N LEU A 256 -10.98 -1.59 5.81
CA LEU A 256 -11.76 -2.23 6.87
C LEU A 256 -11.34 -3.68 7.11
N GLY A 257 -10.94 -4.40 6.06
CA GLY A 257 -10.44 -5.78 6.18
C GLY A 257 -9.14 -5.82 6.98
N HIS A 258 -8.14 -5.05 6.56
CA HIS A 258 -6.86 -4.97 7.26
C HIS A 258 -6.99 -4.39 8.68
N ALA A 259 -7.84 -3.39 8.89
CA ALA A 259 -8.12 -2.87 10.22
C ALA A 259 -8.75 -3.92 11.15
N ASN A 260 -9.64 -4.78 10.64
CA ASN A 260 -10.19 -5.88 11.43
C ASN A 260 -9.13 -6.93 11.78
N ASN A 261 -8.21 -7.24 10.86
CA ASN A 261 -7.12 -8.17 11.12
C ASN A 261 -6.20 -7.64 12.22
N LEU A 262 -5.83 -6.37 12.12
CA LEU A 262 -5.01 -5.72 13.14
C LEU A 262 -5.77 -5.67 14.48
N ALA A 263 -7.04 -5.28 14.50
CA ALA A 263 -7.84 -5.24 15.73
C ALA A 263 -7.94 -6.62 16.40
N ALA A 264 -8.15 -7.68 15.62
CA ALA A 264 -8.26 -9.05 16.10
C ALA A 264 -6.99 -9.54 16.82
N GLN A 265 -5.83 -9.01 16.43
CA GLN A 265 -4.52 -9.38 16.96
C GLN A 265 -4.18 -8.73 18.31
N GLN A 266 -4.88 -7.66 18.68
CA GLN A 266 -4.48 -6.86 19.84
C GLN A 266 -4.57 -7.65 21.14
N ARG A 267 -3.52 -7.56 21.98
CA ARG A 267 -3.53 -8.18 23.32
C ARG A 267 -4.60 -7.56 24.21
N ASN A 268 -4.75 -6.24 24.13
CA ASN A 268 -5.72 -5.47 24.89
C ASN A 268 -7.15 -5.62 24.32
N GLU A 269 -8.16 -5.40 25.17
CA GLU A 269 -9.58 -5.30 24.77
C GLU A 269 -9.85 -3.95 24.11
N VAL A 270 -9.48 -3.83 22.84
CA VAL A 270 -9.63 -2.60 22.06
C VAL A 270 -10.49 -2.80 20.81
N ALA A 271 -11.11 -1.73 20.33
CA ALA A 271 -11.78 -1.67 19.03
C ALA A 271 -11.33 -0.44 18.25
N PHE A 272 -11.32 -0.55 16.93
CA PHE A 272 -10.86 0.50 16.03
C PHE A 272 -12.06 1.20 15.39
N VAL A 273 -12.11 2.53 15.51
CA VAL A 273 -13.20 3.34 14.94
C VAL A 273 -12.64 4.34 13.96
N ILE A 274 -12.92 4.09 12.69
CA ILE A 274 -12.49 4.94 11.57
C ILE A 274 -13.56 5.99 11.29
N HIS A 275 -13.17 7.25 11.37
CA HIS A 275 -14.00 8.43 11.22
C HIS A 275 -13.81 9.10 9.85
N ASN A 276 -12.58 9.05 9.32
CA ASN A 276 -12.19 9.81 8.13
C ASN A 276 -11.56 8.87 7.09
N LEU A 277 -11.75 9.17 5.81
CA LEU A 277 -11.16 8.40 4.72
C LEU A 277 -10.41 9.35 3.78
N PRO A 278 -9.06 9.36 3.78
CA PRO A 278 -8.29 10.04 2.75
C PRO A 278 -8.37 9.23 1.47
N ILE A 279 -8.97 9.82 0.43
CA ILE A 279 -9.26 9.16 -0.84
C ILE A 279 -8.70 10.02 -1.97
N ILE A 280 -8.04 9.39 -2.94
CA ILE A 280 -7.60 10.07 -4.18
C ILE A 280 -8.79 10.82 -4.79
N ALA A 281 -8.60 12.10 -5.11
CA ALA A 281 -9.66 12.99 -5.55
C ALA A 281 -10.48 12.36 -6.69
N LYS A 282 -11.79 12.64 -6.71
CA LYS A 282 -12.79 12.08 -7.66
C LYS A 282 -13.07 10.58 -7.53
N MET A 283 -12.24 9.77 -6.86
CA MET A 283 -12.49 8.32 -6.76
C MET A 283 -13.75 7.99 -5.97
N THR A 284 -14.13 8.82 -4.99
CA THR A 284 -15.42 8.69 -4.31
C THR A 284 -16.60 8.90 -5.26
N ALA A 285 -16.52 9.88 -6.17
CA ALA A 285 -17.58 10.16 -7.14
C ALA A 285 -17.71 9.01 -8.15
N ILE A 286 -16.59 8.51 -8.67
CA ILE A 286 -16.56 7.34 -9.55
C ILE A 286 -17.14 6.11 -8.84
N SER A 287 -16.68 5.82 -7.62
CA SER A 287 -17.19 4.67 -6.85
C SER A 287 -18.70 4.76 -6.65
N LYS A 288 -19.24 5.95 -6.32
CA LYS A 288 -20.69 6.15 -6.15
C LYS A 288 -21.46 5.97 -7.46
N ALA A 289 -20.94 6.49 -8.57
CA ALA A 289 -21.56 6.32 -9.89
C ALA A 289 -21.64 4.83 -10.31
N CYS A 290 -20.74 4.00 -9.79
CA CYS A 290 -20.73 2.56 -10.00
C CYS A 290 -21.51 1.75 -8.95
N GLY A 291 -22.18 2.38 -8.00
CA GLY A 291 -22.87 1.70 -6.91
C GLY A 291 -21.91 0.86 -6.04
N ASN A 292 -22.26 -0.41 -5.79
CA ASN A 292 -21.53 -1.29 -4.87
C ASN A 292 -20.39 -2.08 -5.53
N VAL A 293 -19.92 -1.66 -6.71
CA VAL A 293 -18.85 -2.39 -7.44
C VAL A 293 -17.53 -2.36 -6.68
N PHE A 294 -17.15 -1.20 -6.14
CA PHE A 294 -15.86 -1.03 -5.46
C PHE A 294 -15.98 -1.08 -3.94
N ASN A 295 -17.09 -0.61 -3.36
CA ASN A 295 -17.29 -0.49 -1.92
C ASN A 295 -16.20 0.36 -1.22
N LEU A 296 -15.75 1.43 -1.89
CA LEU A 296 -14.66 2.29 -1.42
C LEU A 296 -14.98 2.97 -0.10
N VAL A 297 -16.20 3.52 0.04
CA VAL A 297 -16.62 4.23 1.28
C VAL A 297 -16.89 3.25 2.43
N GLN A 298 -17.26 2.00 2.10
CA GLN A 298 -17.43 0.91 3.05
C GLN A 298 -16.10 0.29 3.48
N GLY A 299 -14.97 0.76 2.92
CA GLY A 299 -13.63 0.32 3.28
C GLY A 299 -13.24 -1.08 2.79
N THR A 300 -14.01 -1.68 1.87
CA THR A 300 -13.73 -3.02 1.34
C THR A 300 -13.28 -3.00 -0.13
N SER A 301 -13.02 -1.82 -0.70
CA SER A 301 -12.29 -1.69 -1.97
C SER A 301 -10.88 -2.22 -1.80
N ALA A 302 -10.39 -3.00 -2.76
CA ALA A 302 -9.02 -3.47 -2.71
C ALA A 302 -8.07 -2.28 -2.90
N GLU A 303 -6.94 -2.32 -2.20
CA GLU A 303 -5.78 -1.49 -2.45
C GLU A 303 -4.62 -2.38 -2.90
N THR A 304 -3.61 -1.80 -3.54
CA THR A 304 -2.36 -2.52 -3.84
C THR A 304 -1.20 -1.64 -3.42
N SER A 305 -0.21 -2.19 -2.73
CA SER A 305 0.91 -1.41 -2.16
C SER A 305 0.44 -0.13 -1.45
N GLY A 306 -0.59 -0.26 -0.60
CA GLY A 306 -1.17 0.87 0.11
C GLY A 306 -0.25 1.38 1.23
N GLY A 307 -0.81 2.23 2.08
CA GLY A 307 -0.08 2.80 3.21
C GLY A 307 -0.14 1.89 4.43
N LEU A 308 0.64 2.24 5.44
CA LEU A 308 0.53 1.68 6.78
C LEU A 308 -0.67 2.29 7.50
N LEU A 309 -1.43 1.45 8.18
CA LEU A 309 -2.40 1.79 9.21
C LEU A 309 -1.72 1.59 10.57
N VAL A 310 -1.37 2.69 11.24
CA VAL A 310 -0.56 2.70 12.45
C VAL A 310 -1.38 3.14 13.65
N CYS A 311 -1.31 2.39 14.75
CA CYS A 311 -1.80 2.78 16.07
C CYS A 311 -0.70 3.57 16.79
N LEU A 312 -0.96 4.85 17.09
CA LEU A 312 0.00 5.76 17.70
C LEU A 312 -0.58 6.41 18.97
N PRO A 313 0.27 6.72 19.96
CA PRO A 313 -0.10 7.62 21.05
C PRO A 313 -0.61 8.95 20.48
N ARG A 314 -1.71 9.44 21.05
CA ARG A 314 -2.44 10.61 20.53
C ARG A 314 -1.56 11.86 20.43
N GLU A 315 -0.69 12.06 21.42
CA GLU A 315 0.25 13.17 21.52
C GLU A 315 1.39 13.11 20.50
N GLN A 316 1.67 11.93 19.94
CA GLN A 316 2.72 11.72 18.94
C GLN A 316 2.21 11.77 17.50
N ALA A 317 0.94 11.43 17.29
CA ALA A 317 0.35 11.29 15.95
C ALA A 317 0.45 12.55 15.08
N ALA A 318 0.26 13.75 15.66
CA ALA A 318 0.38 15.00 14.92
C ALA A 318 1.82 15.25 14.44
N LYS A 319 2.83 14.91 15.26
CA LYS A 319 4.25 15.04 14.91
C LYS A 319 4.65 14.03 13.85
N PHE A 320 4.20 12.77 13.99
CA PHE A 320 4.35 11.73 12.97
C PHE A 320 3.81 12.21 11.62
N CYS A 321 2.58 12.75 11.59
CA CYS A 321 1.97 13.24 10.36
C CYS A 321 2.70 14.44 9.75
N SER A 322 3.24 15.34 10.59
CA SER A 322 4.02 16.48 10.14
C SER A 322 5.34 16.05 9.50
N GLU A 323 6.02 15.07 10.09
CA GLU A 323 7.32 14.59 9.60
C GLU A 323 7.19 13.75 8.33
N MET A 324 6.12 12.94 8.22
CA MET A 324 5.75 12.28 6.96
C MET A 324 5.59 13.28 5.81
N LYS A 325 4.93 14.42 6.07
CA LYS A 325 4.74 15.48 5.07
C LYS A 325 6.06 16.18 4.69
N SER A 326 6.94 16.46 5.65
CA SER A 326 8.23 17.12 5.35
C SER A 326 9.16 16.23 4.52
N GLN A 327 9.22 14.93 4.84
CA GLN A 327 10.04 13.96 4.09
C GLN A 327 9.54 13.79 2.64
N SER A 328 8.22 13.89 2.44
CA SER A 328 7.58 13.83 1.12
C SER A 328 7.85 15.06 0.23
N SER A 329 8.27 16.18 0.84
CA SER A 329 8.55 17.44 0.16
C SER A 329 10.04 17.67 -0.14
N GLY A 330 10.94 16.98 0.58
CA GLY A 330 12.40 17.21 0.52
C GLY A 330 13.18 16.27 -0.42
N ALA A 331 12.60 15.15 -0.84
CA ALA A 331 13.23 14.27 -1.83
C ALA A 331 13.03 14.89 -3.24
N GLY A 332 14.13 15.23 -3.93
CA GLY A 332 14.18 15.92 -5.22
C GLY A 332 13.58 15.19 -6.45
N GLY A 333 12.46 14.49 -6.28
CA GLY A 333 11.63 13.96 -7.36
C GLY A 333 10.18 14.38 -7.13
N GLN A 334 9.60 15.07 -8.11
CA GLN A 334 8.18 15.46 -8.24
C GLN A 334 7.35 15.25 -6.96
N GLY A 335 7.26 16.31 -6.15
CA GLY A 335 6.75 16.32 -4.77
C GLY A 335 5.65 15.30 -4.54
N ALA A 336 5.93 14.31 -3.68
CA ALA A 336 4.96 13.30 -3.34
C ALA A 336 3.73 13.96 -2.72
N SER A 337 2.52 13.52 -3.08
CA SER A 337 1.30 13.76 -2.30
C SER A 337 1.34 12.85 -1.07
N GLY A 338 2.52 12.79 -0.45
CA GLY A 338 2.84 12.02 0.72
C GLY A 338 2.36 12.81 1.92
N GLY A 339 1.44 12.19 2.62
CA GLY A 339 0.86 12.70 3.84
C GLY A 339 0.46 11.52 4.69
N ALA A 340 0.33 11.75 5.98
CA ALA A 340 -0.36 10.84 6.86
C ALA A 340 -1.59 11.54 7.44
N TRP A 341 -2.64 10.79 7.66
CA TRP A 341 -3.92 11.28 8.15
C TRP A 341 -4.29 10.53 9.41
N ILE A 342 -4.64 11.27 10.46
CA ILE A 342 -5.36 10.69 11.59
C ILE A 342 -6.78 10.39 11.10
N ILE A 343 -7.10 9.11 10.97
CA ILE A 343 -8.36 8.64 10.41
C ILE A 343 -9.34 8.14 11.45
N GLY A 344 -8.90 7.88 12.67
CA GLY A 344 -9.74 7.27 13.69
C GLY A 344 -9.11 7.18 15.06
N ILE A 345 -9.76 6.43 15.93
CA ILE A 345 -9.33 6.21 17.32
C ILE A 345 -9.37 4.72 17.67
N VAL A 346 -8.61 4.37 18.70
CA VAL A 346 -8.71 3.10 19.40
C VAL A 346 -9.51 3.33 20.68
N GLU A 347 -10.62 2.61 20.83
CA GLU A 347 -11.47 2.62 22.03
C GLU A 347 -11.39 1.28 22.76
N LYS A 348 -11.91 1.20 23.99
CA LYS A 348 -12.09 -0.10 24.65
C LYS A 348 -13.15 -0.89 23.88
N GLY A 349 -12.88 -2.15 23.54
CA GLY A 349 -13.81 -2.92 22.71
C GLY A 349 -13.44 -4.38 22.49
N ASP A 350 -14.05 -4.98 21.47
CA ASP A 350 -14.15 -6.42 21.24
C ASP A 350 -13.18 -6.95 20.18
N ARG A 351 -12.05 -6.27 19.96
CA ARG A 351 -11.03 -6.61 18.94
C ARG A 351 -11.58 -6.60 17.52
N ARG A 352 -12.45 -5.63 17.22
CA ARG A 352 -13.01 -5.39 15.88
C ARG A 352 -12.75 -3.97 15.40
N ALA A 353 -12.81 -3.79 14.08
CA ALA A 353 -12.76 -2.49 13.44
C ALA A 353 -14.08 -2.16 12.76
N ARG A 354 -14.46 -0.88 12.82
CA ARG A 354 -15.63 -0.34 12.11
C ARG A 354 -15.31 1.03 11.51
N ILE A 355 -15.94 1.31 10.38
CA ILE A 355 -16.06 2.67 9.84
C ILE A 355 -17.42 3.21 10.28
N ILE A 356 -17.49 4.46 10.74
CA ILE A 356 -18.76 5.09 11.11
C ILE A 356 -19.71 5.20 9.90
N ASP A 357 -21.02 5.27 10.12
CA ASP A 357 -22.02 5.25 9.03
C ASP A 357 -21.84 6.35 7.98
N LYS A 358 -21.33 7.52 8.40
CA LYS A 358 -21.08 8.69 7.55
C LYS A 358 -19.65 9.17 7.75
N PRO A 359 -18.65 8.45 7.21
CA PRO A 359 -17.27 8.84 7.39
C PRO A 359 -16.99 10.14 6.63
N ARG A 360 -16.15 11.00 7.21
CA ARG A 360 -15.71 12.22 6.53
C ARG A 360 -14.73 11.84 5.42
N ILE A 361 -15.06 12.18 4.18
CA ILE A 361 -14.14 12.01 3.06
C ILE A 361 -13.16 13.18 3.05
N ILE A 362 -11.87 12.87 3.02
CA ILE A 362 -10.79 13.82 2.80
C ILE A 362 -10.33 13.59 1.36
N GLU A 363 -10.69 14.50 0.44
CA GLU A 363 -10.21 14.41 -0.94
C GLU A 363 -8.73 14.76 -0.99
N VAL A 364 -7.93 13.85 -1.56
CA VAL A 364 -6.48 13.99 -1.72
C VAL A 364 -6.19 14.31 -3.18
N PRO A 365 -5.83 15.56 -3.52
CA PRO A 365 -5.56 15.94 -4.90
C PRO A 365 -4.29 15.25 -5.43
N PRO A 366 -4.20 14.98 -6.74
CA PRO A 366 -2.98 14.48 -7.35
C PRO A 366 -1.78 15.41 -7.14
N ARG A 367 -0.58 14.83 -7.16
CA ARG A 367 0.68 15.59 -7.18
C ARG A 367 0.71 16.57 -8.35
N GLY A 368 1.19 17.79 -8.09
CA GLY A 368 1.33 18.84 -9.11
C GLY A 368 0.07 19.65 -9.41
N SER A 369 -1.13 19.20 -9.01
CA SER A 369 -2.39 19.95 -9.23
C SER A 369 -2.47 21.27 -8.44
N GLN A 370 -1.70 21.42 -7.36
CA GLN A 370 -1.69 22.65 -6.54
C GLN A 370 -0.85 23.79 -7.12
N ALA A 371 0.03 23.53 -8.10
CA ALA A 371 0.87 24.57 -8.68
C ALA A 371 0.10 25.58 -9.56
N ALA A 372 -1.14 25.28 -9.96
CA ALA A 372 -1.90 26.14 -10.87
C ALA A 372 -2.74 27.24 -10.18
N ASN A 373 -2.92 27.19 -8.84
CA ASN A 373 -3.88 28.06 -8.14
C ASN A 373 -3.26 29.09 -7.18
N GLN A 374 -1.92 29.22 -7.12
CA GLN A 374 -1.25 30.23 -6.26
C GLN A 374 -0.59 31.39 -7.01
N ASP A 375 -0.48 31.36 -8.34
CA ASP A 375 0.25 32.39 -9.11
C ASP A 375 -0.60 33.54 -9.69
N ASN A 376 -1.90 33.63 -9.37
CA ASN A 376 -2.78 34.68 -9.89
C ASN A 376 -3.21 35.76 -8.88
N SER A 377 -2.48 35.93 -7.78
CA SER A 377 -2.75 37.03 -6.84
C SER A 377 -1.48 37.71 -6.30
N SER A 378 -0.63 38.23 -7.19
CA SER A 378 0.30 39.31 -6.82
C SER A 378 0.88 40.00 -8.06
N THR A 379 0.10 40.87 -8.70
CA THR A 379 0.64 41.96 -9.51
C THR A 379 0.09 43.28 -8.97
N SER A 380 0.78 43.79 -7.94
CA SER A 380 0.71 45.21 -7.57
C SER A 380 1.85 45.93 -8.31
N PRO A 381 1.64 47.14 -8.85
CA PRO A 381 2.63 47.80 -9.71
C PRO A 381 3.73 48.45 -8.87
N ASP A 382 4.99 48.28 -9.28
CA ASP A 382 6.15 48.98 -8.72
C ASP A 382 6.01 50.51 -8.85
N PRO A 383 6.35 51.29 -7.80
CA PRO A 383 6.49 52.73 -7.92
C PRO A 383 7.90 53.07 -8.44
N ASN A 384 7.93 53.73 -9.59
CA ASN A 384 9.08 54.40 -10.18
C ASN A 384 9.80 55.33 -9.18
N PRO A 385 11.13 55.23 -8.96
CA PRO A 385 11.88 56.28 -8.28
C PRO A 385 12.76 56.99 -9.32
N ASN A 386 12.26 58.11 -9.84
CA ASN A 386 13.08 59.17 -10.42
C ASN A 386 12.21 60.42 -10.56
N LEU A 387 12.37 61.37 -9.63
CA LEU A 387 12.39 62.82 -9.87
C LEU A 387 12.59 63.59 -8.56
N SER A 388 13.51 64.54 -8.64
CA SER A 388 14.00 65.57 -7.68
C SER A 388 14.78 65.10 -6.46
#